data_AF-A0A6F8YTE3-F1
#
_entry.id   AF-A0A6F8YTE3-F1
#
_cell.length_a   1.000
_cell.length_b   1.000
_cell.length_c   1.000
_cell.angle_alpha   90.00
_cell.angle_beta   90.00
_cell.angle_gamma   90.00
#
_symmetry.space_group_name_H-M   'P 1'
#
loop_
_entity.id
_entity.type
_entity.pdbx_description
1 polymer ?
#
loop_
_entity_poly.entity_id
_entity_poly.type
_entity_poly.pdbx_seq_one_letter_code
_entity_poly.pdbx_strand_id
1 'polypeptide(L)'
;MAEAEALATSDDPAALFTQLSQMIAAGAENVAVKSALEATKLDLRTAAPKVAADLTRQVADLLDRAHAAGAVRPDATVEEVMALVAGAFAAIRHANAETSRERSAHIAQIILDGLRPQPQ
;
A
#
# COMPACT_ATOMS: atom_id res chain seq x y z
N MET A 1 -7.76 9.12 -9.62
CA MET A 1 -7.28 10.37 -8.97
C MET A 1 -8.36 11.00 -8.10
N ALA A 2 -9.63 11.03 -8.50
CA ALA A 2 -10.71 11.61 -7.68
C ALA A 2 -11.05 10.85 -6.37
N GLU A 3 -10.91 9.52 -6.32
CA GLU A 3 -11.16 8.75 -5.09
C GLU A 3 -10.08 8.93 -4.02
N ALA A 4 -8.83 9.18 -4.42
CA ALA A 4 -7.72 9.39 -3.49
C ALA A 4 -7.86 10.74 -2.73
N GLU A 5 -8.37 11.78 -3.39
CA GLU A 5 -8.67 13.07 -2.75
C GLU A 5 -9.88 13.01 -1.81
N ALA A 6 -10.92 12.24 -2.17
CA ALA A 6 -12.08 12.07 -1.31
C ALA A 6 -11.72 11.38 0.02
N LEU A 7 -10.79 10.43 -0.02
CA LEU A 7 -10.30 9.74 1.18
C LEU A 7 -9.41 10.61 2.06
N ALA A 8 -8.65 11.53 1.46
CA ALA A 8 -7.80 12.47 2.19
C ALA A 8 -8.59 13.46 3.07
N THR A 9 -9.89 13.61 2.81
CA THR A 9 -10.80 14.52 3.55
C THR A 9 -11.55 13.82 4.70
N SER A 10 -11.37 12.49 4.84
CA SER A 10 -12.00 11.70 5.91
C SER A 10 -11.06 11.58 7.10
N ASP A 11 -11.56 11.90 8.31
CA ASP A 11 -10.92 11.58 9.59
C ASP A 11 -11.00 10.09 9.95
N ASP A 12 -11.48 9.24 9.03
CA ASP A 12 -11.60 7.81 9.24
C ASP A 12 -10.20 7.14 9.29
N PRO A 13 -9.83 6.51 10.42
CA PRO A 13 -8.58 5.77 10.53
C PRO A 13 -8.47 4.61 9.52
N ALA A 14 -9.60 4.14 8.96
CA ALA A 14 -9.64 3.14 7.90
C ALA A 14 -9.18 3.66 6.52
N ALA A 15 -9.03 4.99 6.37
CA ALA A 15 -8.58 5.61 5.12
C ALA A 15 -7.18 5.11 4.70
N LEU A 16 -6.27 4.88 5.66
CA LEU A 16 -4.95 4.31 5.37
C LEU A 16 -5.08 2.92 4.72
N PHE A 17 -5.83 2.00 5.35
CA PHE A 17 -5.98 0.64 4.86
C PHE A 17 -6.66 0.58 3.49
N THR A 18 -7.62 1.47 3.26
CA THR A 18 -8.31 1.61 1.98
C THR A 18 -7.35 2.12 0.90
N GLN A 19 -6.55 3.15 1.19
CA GLN A 19 -5.53 3.67 0.27
C GLN A 19 -4.49 2.59 -0.08
N LEU A 20 -3.98 1.85 0.91
CA LEU A 20 -3.02 0.77 0.68
C LEU A 20 -3.62 -0.38 -0.15
N SER A 21 -4.87 -0.76 0.13
CA SER A 21 -5.59 -1.78 -0.64
C SER A 21 -5.79 -1.35 -2.10
N GLN A 22 -6.14 -0.08 -2.34
CA GLN A 22 -6.26 0.46 -3.69
C GLN A 22 -4.92 0.49 -4.42
N MET A 23 -3.83 0.86 -3.74
CA MET A 23 -2.48 0.82 -4.33
C MET A 23 -2.10 -0.59 -4.77
N ILE A 24 -2.39 -1.60 -3.95
CA ILE A 24 -2.10 -3.01 -4.26
C ILE A 24 -3.01 -3.52 -5.40
N ALA A 25 -4.29 -3.18 -5.39
CA ALA A 25 -5.21 -3.56 -6.46
C ALA A 25 -4.83 -2.93 -7.81
N ALA A 26 -4.53 -1.63 -7.81
CA ALA A 26 -4.12 -0.91 -9.01
C ALA A 26 -2.78 -1.40 -9.56
N GLY A 27 -1.84 -1.82 -8.69
CA GLY A 27 -0.56 -2.38 -9.12
C GLY A 27 -0.66 -3.82 -9.63
N ALA A 28 -1.57 -4.64 -9.12
CA ALA A 28 -1.78 -6.01 -9.60
C ALA A 28 -2.38 -6.07 -11.03
N GLU A 29 -3.22 -5.09 -11.39
CA GLU A 29 -3.86 -5.02 -12.71
C GLU A 29 -2.96 -4.38 -13.79
N ASN A 30 -1.89 -3.67 -13.40
CA ASN A 30 -1.11 -2.86 -14.32
C ASN A 30 0.13 -3.60 -14.85
N VAL A 31 0.11 -3.95 -16.15
CA VAL A 31 1.23 -4.56 -16.88
C VAL A 31 2.53 -3.73 -16.79
N ALA A 32 2.43 -2.42 -16.54
CA ALA A 32 3.57 -1.55 -16.28
C ALA A 32 4.21 -1.78 -14.90
N VAL A 33 3.42 -2.10 -13.86
CA VAL A 33 3.94 -2.55 -12.55
C VAL A 33 4.54 -3.94 -12.68
N LYS A 34 3.96 -4.80 -13.53
CA LYS A 34 4.54 -6.09 -13.94
C LYS A 34 5.95 -5.94 -14.53
N SER A 35 6.15 -4.95 -15.41
CA SER A 35 7.47 -4.63 -15.99
C SER A 35 8.42 -3.94 -15.00
N ALA A 36 7.91 -3.07 -14.12
CA ALA A 36 8.70 -2.43 -13.07
C ALA A 36 9.16 -3.40 -11.97
N LEU A 37 8.38 -4.46 -11.70
CA LEU A 37 8.72 -5.50 -10.73
C LEU A 37 9.61 -6.60 -11.36
N GLU A 38 9.50 -6.86 -12.67
CA GLU A 38 10.52 -7.65 -13.40
C GLU A 38 11.84 -6.92 -13.52
N ALA A 39 11.82 -5.60 -13.62
CA ALA A 39 12.98 -4.74 -13.42
C ALA A 39 13.33 -4.64 -11.92
N THR A 40 13.75 -5.76 -11.34
CA THR A 40 14.30 -5.90 -9.98
C THR A 40 15.58 -5.06 -9.72
N LYS A 41 15.82 -3.99 -10.49
CA LYS A 41 16.91 -3.03 -10.28
C LYS A 41 16.58 -1.55 -10.56
N LEU A 42 15.38 -1.17 -11.02
CA LEU A 42 15.13 0.25 -11.37
C LEU A 42 13.72 0.73 -10.99
N ASP A 43 13.50 0.72 -9.69
CA ASP A 43 12.65 1.58 -8.86
C ASP A 43 11.75 2.62 -9.56
N LEU A 44 10.47 2.66 -9.17
CA LEU A 44 9.60 3.81 -9.42
C LEU A 44 10.24 5.12 -8.88
N ARG A 45 11.07 5.01 -7.84
CA ARG A 45 11.91 6.10 -7.30
C ARG A 45 12.94 6.62 -8.30
N THR A 46 13.42 5.79 -9.22
CA THR A 46 14.37 6.18 -10.28
C THR A 46 13.68 6.68 -11.55
N ALA A 47 12.52 6.10 -11.92
CA ALA A 47 11.79 6.49 -13.13
C ALA A 47 10.94 7.77 -12.95
N ALA A 48 10.36 7.96 -11.76
CA ALA A 48 9.51 9.10 -11.43
C ALA A 48 9.67 9.50 -9.95
N PRO A 49 10.83 10.02 -9.53
CA PRO A 49 11.15 10.31 -8.13
C PRO A 49 10.14 11.25 -7.46
N LYS A 50 9.62 12.24 -8.19
CA LYS A 50 8.62 13.18 -7.67
C LYS A 50 7.29 12.51 -7.34
N VAL A 51 6.81 11.65 -8.23
CA VAL A 51 5.55 10.90 -8.03
C VAL A 51 5.68 9.93 -6.85
N ALA A 52 6.82 9.25 -6.74
CA ALA A 52 7.10 8.38 -5.60
C ALA A 52 7.16 9.17 -4.28
N ALA A 53 7.82 10.32 -4.26
CA ALA A 53 7.92 11.17 -3.07
C ALA A 53 6.57 11.74 -2.64
N ASP A 54 5.73 12.20 -3.59
CA ASP A 54 4.40 12.71 -3.28
C ASP A 54 3.47 11.61 -2.76
N LEU A 55 3.57 10.40 -3.32
CA LEU A 55 2.82 9.24 -2.83
C LEU A 55 3.27 8.83 -1.42
N THR A 56 4.57 8.78 -1.15
CA THR A 56 5.09 8.51 0.19
C THR A 56 4.64 9.57 1.19
N ARG A 57 4.59 10.85 0.81
CA ARG A 57 4.08 11.91 1.69
C ARG A 57 2.60 11.73 2.02
N GLN A 58 1.76 11.42 1.02
CA GLN A 58 0.34 11.15 1.26
C GLN A 58 0.11 9.96 2.20
N VAL A 59 0.89 8.88 2.05
CA VAL A 59 0.82 7.72 2.94
C VAL A 59 1.31 8.07 4.35
N ALA A 60 2.35 8.90 4.48
CA ALA A 60 2.83 9.39 5.78
C ALA A 60 1.72 10.16 6.52
N ASP A 61 1.06 11.10 5.84
CA ASP A 61 -0.02 11.90 6.45
C ASP A 61 -1.20 11.03 6.91
N LEU A 62 -1.54 9.97 6.15
CA LEU A 62 -2.56 9.00 6.53
C LEU A 62 -2.11 8.11 7.69
N LEU A 63 -0.85 7.71 7.72
CA LEU A 63 -0.27 6.90 8.79
C LEU A 63 -0.23 7.67 10.11
N ASP A 64 0.11 8.95 10.10
CA ASP A 64 0.10 9.80 11.28
C ASP A 64 -1.32 9.93 11.87
N ARG A 65 -2.34 10.08 11.02
CA ARG A 65 -3.75 10.06 11.46
C ARG A 65 -4.15 8.70 12.03
N ALA A 66 -3.74 7.61 11.40
CA ALA A 66 -4.03 6.26 11.89
C ALA A 66 -3.34 5.97 13.24
N HIS A 67 -2.11 6.46 13.44
CA HIS A 67 -1.41 6.39 14.73
C HIS A 67 -2.14 7.19 15.80
N ALA A 68 -2.53 8.43 15.50
CA ALA A 68 -3.27 9.29 16.43
C ALA A 68 -4.60 8.67 16.88
N ALA A 69 -5.24 7.90 16.01
CA ALA A 69 -6.47 7.16 16.30
C ALA A 69 -6.24 5.77 16.94
N GLY A 70 -5.00 5.31 17.09
CA GLY A 70 -4.68 3.97 17.60
C GLY A 70 -5.11 2.83 16.68
N ALA A 71 -5.31 3.10 15.39
CA ALA A 71 -5.78 2.11 14.41
C ALA A 71 -4.65 1.28 13.79
N VAL A 72 -3.40 1.66 14.03
CA VAL A 72 -2.19 0.95 13.60
C VAL A 72 -1.24 0.72 14.77
N ARG A 73 -0.37 -0.28 14.64
CA ARG A 73 0.73 -0.55 15.57
C ARG A 73 1.64 0.68 15.70
N PRO A 74 2.08 1.05 16.91
CA PRO A 74 2.77 2.32 17.18
C PRO A 74 4.22 2.38 16.66
N ASP A 75 4.79 1.25 16.26
CA ASP A 75 6.15 1.10 15.74
C ASP A 75 6.20 1.07 14.20
N ALA A 76 5.07 1.19 13.50
CA ALA A 76 5.05 1.21 12.05
C ALA A 76 5.60 2.53 11.49
N THR A 77 6.54 2.44 10.56
CA THR A 77 7.03 3.60 9.81
C THR A 77 6.47 3.64 8.39
N VAL A 78 6.42 4.84 7.79
CA VAL A 78 5.99 4.98 6.39
C VAL A 78 6.87 4.18 5.43
N GLU A 79 8.16 4.04 5.73
CA GLU A 79 9.10 3.26 4.91
C GLU A 79 8.76 1.77 4.92
N GLU A 80 8.45 1.21 6.10
CA GLU A 80 8.02 -0.17 6.26
C GLU A 80 6.65 -0.42 5.64
N VAL A 81 5.70 0.53 5.77
CA VAL A 81 4.39 0.44 5.12
C VAL A 81 4.56 0.37 3.59
N MET A 82 5.42 1.22 3.01
CA MET A 82 5.71 1.16 1.58
C MET A 82 6.44 -0.13 1.17
N ALA A 83 7.31 -0.66 2.03
CA ALA A 83 7.96 -1.95 1.80
C ALA A 83 6.95 -3.12 1.82
N LEU A 84 5.94 -3.08 2.70
CA LEU A 84 4.86 -4.07 2.75
C LEU A 84 3.99 -4.04 1.49
N VAL A 85 3.70 -2.85 0.95
CA VAL A 85 3.01 -2.71 -0.35
C VAL A 85 3.82 -3.38 -1.46
N ALA A 86 5.13 -3.15 -1.51
CA ALA A 86 6.00 -3.81 -2.48
C ALA A 86 6.02 -5.35 -2.28
N GLY A 87 6.08 -5.80 -1.02
CA GLY A 87 6.01 -7.21 -0.64
C GLY A 87 4.69 -7.88 -1.03
N ALA A 88 3.56 -7.17 -0.93
CA ALA A 88 2.26 -7.67 -1.36
C ALA A 88 2.23 -8.00 -2.85
N PHE A 89 2.83 -7.17 -3.70
CA PHE A 89 2.95 -7.49 -5.14
C PHE A 89 3.76 -8.77 -5.37
N ALA A 90 4.89 -8.92 -4.66
CA ALA A 90 5.71 -10.12 -4.75
C ALA A 90 4.94 -11.38 -4.29
N ALA A 91 4.17 -11.27 -3.21
CA ALA A 91 3.35 -12.37 -2.69
C ALA A 91 2.22 -12.75 -3.65
N ILE A 92 1.50 -11.77 -4.21
CA ILE A 92 0.44 -11.99 -5.20
C ILE A 92 0.99 -12.70 -6.44
N ARG A 93 2.15 -12.25 -6.93
CA ARG A 93 2.84 -12.88 -8.07
C ARG A 93 3.25 -14.32 -7.73
N HIS A 94 3.88 -14.54 -6.58
CA HIS A 94 4.28 -15.88 -6.14
C HIS A 94 3.09 -16.84 -6.04
N ALA A 95 1.93 -16.34 -5.58
CA ALA A 95 0.70 -17.10 -5.48
C ALA A 95 -0.05 -17.30 -6.82
N ASN A 96 0.48 -16.77 -7.93
CA ASN A 96 -0.19 -16.67 -9.24
C ASN A 96 -1.62 -16.10 -9.13
N ALA A 97 -1.79 -15.10 -8.25
CA ALA A 97 -3.10 -14.54 -7.91
C ALA A 97 -3.42 -13.25 -8.69
N GLU A 98 -2.56 -12.84 -9.63
CA GLU A 98 -2.68 -11.59 -10.39
C GLU A 98 -4.01 -11.46 -11.15
N THR A 99 -4.53 -12.58 -11.67
CA THR A 99 -5.80 -12.62 -12.42
C THR A 99 -7.02 -12.84 -11.52
N SER A 100 -6.82 -13.14 -10.24
CA SER A 100 -7.89 -13.36 -9.28
C SER A 100 -7.97 -12.17 -8.33
N ARG A 101 -8.93 -11.27 -8.59
CA ARG A 101 -9.19 -10.11 -7.72
C ARG A 101 -9.46 -10.52 -6.27
N GLU A 102 -10.20 -11.61 -6.07
CA GLU A 102 -10.49 -12.13 -4.73
C GLU A 102 -9.22 -12.59 -4.00
N ARG A 103 -8.39 -13.43 -4.65
CA ARG A 103 -7.16 -13.95 -4.01
C ARG A 103 -6.12 -12.86 -3.80
N SER A 104 -5.97 -11.94 -4.75
CA SER A 104 -5.04 -10.82 -4.61
C SER A 104 -5.46 -9.86 -3.48
N ALA A 105 -6.75 -9.52 -3.40
CA ALA A 105 -7.29 -8.73 -2.31
C ALA A 105 -7.12 -9.44 -0.96
N HIS A 106 -7.37 -10.75 -0.89
CA HIS A 106 -7.20 -11.51 0.35
C HIS A 106 -5.74 -11.54 0.83
N ILE A 107 -4.77 -11.75 -0.08
CA ILE A 107 -3.33 -11.68 0.26
C ILE A 107 -2.97 -10.28 0.76
N ALA A 108 -3.44 -9.23 0.09
CA ALA A 108 -3.22 -7.86 0.52
C ALA A 108 -3.79 -7.61 1.92
N GLN A 109 -5.01 -8.06 2.19
CA GLN A 109 -5.66 -7.93 3.49
C GLN A 109 -4.87 -8.63 4.59
N ILE A 110 -4.39 -9.87 4.37
CA ILE A 110 -3.55 -10.59 5.35
C ILE A 110 -2.30 -9.78 5.71
N ILE A 111 -1.63 -9.19 4.72
CA ILE A 111 -0.42 -8.40 4.94
C ILE A 111 -0.75 -7.11 5.70
N LEU A 112 -1.82 -6.42 5.30
CA LEU A 112 -2.25 -5.17 5.92
C LEU A 112 -2.80 -5.38 7.34
N ASP A 113 -3.41 -6.53 7.63
CA ASP A 113 -3.84 -6.87 8.99
C ASP A 113 -2.67 -6.95 9.98
N GLY A 114 -1.45 -7.21 9.50
CA GLY A 114 -0.23 -7.14 10.30
C GLY A 114 0.16 -5.73 10.78
N LEU A 115 -0.48 -4.68 10.24
CA LEU A 115 -0.33 -3.30 10.70
C LEU A 115 -1.33 -2.92 11.79
N ARG A 116 -2.34 -3.75 12.06
CA ARG A 116 -3.32 -3.47 13.11
C ARG A 116 -2.65 -3.50 14.49
N PRO A 117 -3.16 -2.73 15.47
CA PRO A 117 -2.67 -2.75 16.84
C PRO A 117 -2.82 -4.16 17.41
N GLN A 118 -1.74 -4.66 18.01
CA GLN A 118 -1.79 -5.92 18.75
C GLN A 118 -2.24 -5.65 20.18
N PRO A 119 -3.21 -6.42 20.73
CA PRO A 119 -3.49 -6.36 22.15
C PRO A 119 -2.23 -6.79 22.92
N GLN A 120 -1.78 -5.92 23.85
CA GLN A 120 -0.70 -6.25 24.79
C GLN A 120 -1.18 -7.23 25.85
#